data_AF-A0AAV8AKS4-F1
#
_entry.id   AF-A0AAV8AKS4-F1
#
_cell.length_a   1.000
_cell.length_b   1.000
_cell.length_c   1.000
_cell.angle_alpha   90.00
_cell.angle_beta   90.00
_cell.angle_gamma   90.00
#
_symmetry.space_group_name_H-M   'P 1'
#
loop_
_entity.id
_entity.type
_entity.pdbx_description
1 polymer ?
#
loop_
_entity_poly.entity_id
_entity_poly.type
_entity_poly.pdbx_seq_one_letter_code
_entity_poly.pdbx_strand_id
1 'polypeptide(L)'
;MPSTDIFHIEIQKVEGKTVTAHVKVIYQNQVIPVKPNFAFQILLELFQKCSKGYIWNSFGENYEFDSNEGKKMAETHPMKETYERMNGFIYGRRINITKEEYQLIKSGQSNERISTYGFSESQYYKMSPSNEQSYIDEAQELIESVTLENASWTKSGYPEGDLVLTVSDSNLLHHVRTGSSWPSTIYDMN
;
A
#
# COMPACT_ATOMS: atom_id res chain seq x y z
N MET A 1 18.22 10.40 -11.66
CA MET A 1 18.48 9.62 -10.44
C MET A 1 18.29 8.15 -10.80
N PRO A 2 19.15 7.22 -10.36
CA PRO A 2 18.87 5.80 -10.54
C PRO A 2 17.54 5.47 -9.85
N SER A 3 16.70 4.66 -10.51
CA SER A 3 15.44 4.20 -9.93
C SER A 3 15.72 3.38 -8.66
N THR A 4 14.96 3.66 -7.60
CA THR A 4 14.97 2.91 -6.34
C THR A 4 13.97 1.74 -6.35
N ASP A 5 13.33 1.48 -7.50
CA ASP A 5 12.31 0.46 -7.63
C ASP A 5 12.93 -0.93 -7.58
N ILE A 6 12.32 -1.82 -6.81
CA ILE A 6 12.79 -3.17 -6.56
C ILE A 6 11.97 -4.18 -7.37
N PHE A 7 10.66 -3.92 -7.49
CA PHE A 7 9.72 -4.78 -8.17
C PHE A 7 8.95 -3.99 -9.24
N HIS A 8 8.56 -4.70 -10.28
CA HIS A 8 7.46 -4.32 -11.14
C HIS A 8 6.29 -5.28 -10.86
N ILE A 9 5.10 -4.72 -10.62
CA ILE A 9 3.92 -5.48 -10.24
C ILE A 9 2.81 -5.20 -11.23
N GLU A 10 2.10 -6.23 -11.68
CA GLU A 10 0.92 -6.12 -12.54
C GLU A 10 -0.20 -7.03 -12.03
N ILE A 11 -1.41 -6.51 -11.83
CA ILE A 11 -2.57 -7.30 -11.45
C ILE A 11 -3.12 -8.03 -12.67
N GLN A 12 -2.91 -9.34 -12.71
CA GLN A 12 -3.42 -10.19 -13.78
C GLN A 12 -4.91 -10.48 -13.60
N LYS A 13 -5.35 -10.65 -12.35
CA LYS A 13 -6.70 -11.18 -12.08
C LYS A 13 -7.19 -10.82 -10.69
N VAL A 14 -8.50 -10.58 -10.58
CA VAL A 14 -9.22 -10.40 -9.31
C VAL A 14 -10.50 -11.24 -9.36
N GLU A 15 -10.63 -12.21 -8.45
CA GLU A 15 -11.81 -13.08 -8.36
C GLU A 15 -12.18 -13.36 -6.91
N GLY A 16 -13.39 -12.97 -6.49
CA GLY A 16 -13.84 -13.18 -5.12
C GLY A 16 -12.90 -12.53 -4.10
N LYS A 17 -12.23 -13.36 -3.30
CA LYS A 17 -11.24 -12.95 -2.28
C LYS A 17 -9.79 -13.02 -2.78
N THR A 18 -9.57 -13.37 -4.03
CA THR A 18 -8.23 -13.68 -4.55
C THR A 18 -7.77 -12.64 -5.56
N VAL A 19 -6.50 -12.23 -5.42
CA VAL A 19 -5.79 -11.43 -6.42
C VAL A 19 -4.59 -12.23 -6.92
N THR A 20 -4.41 -12.25 -8.23
CA THR A 20 -3.19 -12.72 -8.87
C THR A 20 -2.42 -11.51 -9.37
N ALA A 21 -1.23 -11.30 -8.82
CA ALA A 21 -0.31 -10.24 -9.21
C ALA A 21 0.95 -10.86 -9.82
N HIS A 22 1.24 -10.54 -11.08
CA HIS A 22 2.52 -10.84 -11.67
C HIS A 22 3.58 -9.93 -11.06
N VAL A 23 4.63 -10.51 -10.48
CA VAL A 23 5.72 -9.80 -9.81
C VAL A 23 7.01 -10.11 -10.54
N LYS A 24 7.71 -9.06 -10.95
CA LYS A 24 9.03 -9.13 -11.56
C LYS A 24 10.03 -8.35 -10.73
N VAL A 25 11.13 -9.00 -10.36
CA VAL A 25 12.27 -8.35 -9.72
C VAL A 25 13.01 -7.52 -10.77
N ILE A 26 13.35 -6.28 -10.45
CA ILE A 26 14.12 -5.38 -11.33
C ILE A 26 15.44 -4.90 -10.71
N TYR A 27 15.71 -5.28 -9.46
CA TYR A 27 16.97 -5.01 -8.76
C TYR A 27 17.71 -6.32 -8.41
N GLN A 28 19.04 -6.33 -8.51
CA GLN A 28 19.84 -7.54 -8.30
C GLN A 28 19.76 -8.04 -6.84
N ASN A 29 19.85 -9.37 -6.65
CA ASN A 29 19.85 -10.08 -5.36
C ASN A 29 18.55 -10.03 -4.55
N GLN A 30 17.39 -9.82 -5.20
CA GLN A 30 16.10 -9.91 -4.55
C GLN A 30 15.33 -11.15 -5.04
N VAL A 31 14.51 -11.71 -4.15
CA VAL A 31 13.56 -12.78 -4.45
C VAL A 31 12.15 -12.26 -4.25
N ILE A 32 11.15 -12.91 -4.86
CA ILE A 32 9.75 -12.56 -4.63
C ILE A 32 9.34 -13.09 -3.24
N PRO A 33 9.00 -12.22 -2.27
CA PRO A 33 8.61 -12.68 -0.94
C PRO A 33 7.23 -13.33 -0.96
N VAL A 34 7.11 -14.51 -0.38
CA VAL A 34 5.85 -15.25 -0.24
C VAL A 34 5.38 -15.15 1.21
N LYS A 35 4.96 -13.94 1.61
CA LYS A 35 4.58 -13.63 3.00
C LYS A 35 3.37 -12.67 3.05
N PRO A 36 2.54 -12.74 4.11
CA PRO A 36 1.41 -11.82 4.32
C PRO A 36 1.78 -10.33 4.27
N ASN A 37 2.87 -9.94 4.92
CA ASN A 37 3.35 -8.55 5.00
C ASN A 37 3.66 -7.96 3.60
N PHE A 38 4.24 -8.77 2.71
CA PHE A 38 4.49 -8.37 1.31
C PHE A 38 3.20 -8.23 0.52
N ALA A 39 2.28 -9.20 0.63
CA ALA A 39 0.98 -9.14 -0.02
C ALA A 39 0.14 -7.94 0.46
N PHE A 40 0.17 -7.63 1.75
CA PHE A 40 -0.50 -6.46 2.31
C PHE A 40 0.09 -5.15 1.76
N GLN A 41 1.41 -5.07 1.56
CA GLN A 41 2.06 -3.89 1.00
C GLN A 41 1.57 -3.61 -0.43
N ILE A 42 1.40 -4.67 -1.24
CA ILE A 42 0.84 -4.57 -2.60
C ILE A 42 -0.54 -3.90 -2.56
N LEU A 43 -1.41 -4.32 -1.63
CA LEU A 43 -2.74 -3.73 -1.46
C LEU A 43 -2.67 -2.26 -1.00
N LEU A 44 -1.76 -1.93 -0.08
CA LEU A 44 -1.57 -0.55 0.37
C LEU A 44 -1.07 0.38 -0.75
N GLU A 45 -0.11 -0.06 -1.56
CA GLU A 45 0.39 0.74 -2.68
C GLU A 45 -0.66 0.95 -3.77
N LEU A 46 -1.45 -0.09 -4.08
CA LEU A 46 -2.60 0.03 -4.97
C LEU A 46 -3.59 1.05 -4.43
N PHE A 47 -4.01 0.90 -3.18
CA PHE A 47 -4.92 1.83 -2.53
C PHE A 47 -4.39 3.27 -2.55
N GLN A 48 -3.10 3.47 -2.30
CA GLN A 48 -2.45 4.77 -2.38
C GLN A 48 -2.47 5.36 -3.80
N LYS A 49 -2.24 4.54 -4.82
CA LYS A 49 -2.25 4.99 -6.22
C LYS A 49 -3.68 5.33 -6.67
N CYS A 50 -4.67 4.56 -6.24
CA CYS A 50 -6.09 4.88 -6.45
C CYS A 50 -6.47 6.22 -5.83
N SER A 51 -6.05 6.51 -4.59
CA SER A 51 -6.36 7.78 -3.92
C SER A 51 -5.69 9.01 -4.55
N LYS A 52 -4.63 8.79 -5.34
CA LYS A 52 -3.97 9.83 -6.15
C LYS A 52 -4.61 10.04 -7.52
N GLY A 53 -5.64 9.26 -7.89
CA GLY A 53 -6.39 9.41 -9.14
C GLY A 53 -5.73 8.80 -10.37
N TYR A 54 -4.66 8.00 -10.21
CA TYR A 54 -3.94 7.40 -11.33
C TYR A 54 -3.58 5.94 -11.04
N ILE A 55 -4.10 5.03 -11.85
CA ILE A 55 -3.56 3.67 -11.95
C ILE A 55 -3.00 3.51 -13.36
N TRP A 56 -1.70 3.25 -13.44
CA TRP A 56 -1.01 3.01 -14.70
C TRP A 56 -1.30 1.57 -15.14
N ASN A 57 -1.56 1.34 -16.43
CA ASN A 57 -1.49 -0.01 -16.98
C ASN A 57 -0.11 -0.27 -17.59
N SER A 58 0.14 -1.53 -17.98
CA SER A 58 1.41 -1.98 -18.58
C SER A 58 1.72 -1.32 -19.93
N PHE A 59 0.78 -0.54 -20.49
CA PHE A 59 0.88 0.16 -21.78
C PHE A 59 1.00 1.69 -21.64
N GLY A 60 1.10 2.22 -20.42
CA GLY A 60 1.20 3.66 -20.18
C GLY A 60 -0.10 4.44 -20.42
N GLU A 61 -1.22 3.73 -20.53
CA GLU A 61 -2.54 4.34 -20.59
C GLU A 61 -3.05 4.59 -19.17
N ASN A 62 -3.67 5.76 -18.98
CA ASN A 62 -4.29 6.13 -17.72
C ASN A 62 -5.72 5.61 -17.71
N TYR A 63 -6.07 4.85 -16.67
CA TYR A 63 -7.46 4.82 -16.22
C TYR A 63 -7.66 6.05 -15.36
N GLU A 64 -8.36 7.06 -15.88
CA GLU A 64 -8.83 8.17 -15.05
C GLU A 64 -9.76 7.60 -13.99
N PHE A 65 -9.27 7.57 -12.76
CA PHE A 65 -10.11 7.32 -11.61
C PHE A 65 -10.57 8.69 -11.13
N ASP A 66 -11.87 8.98 -11.23
CA ASP A 66 -12.39 10.25 -10.75
C ASP A 66 -12.09 10.36 -9.25
N SER A 67 -11.27 11.35 -8.89
CA SER A 67 -10.89 11.60 -7.49
C SER A 67 -12.10 11.74 -6.56
N ASN A 68 -13.24 12.22 -7.07
CA ASN A 68 -14.49 12.30 -6.32
C ASN A 68 -15.13 10.93 -6.14
N GLU A 69 -15.07 10.06 -7.15
CA GLU A 69 -15.52 8.68 -7.05
C GLU A 69 -14.67 7.93 -6.01
N GLY A 70 -13.36 8.10 -6.03
CA GLY A 70 -12.45 7.54 -5.02
C GLY A 70 -12.73 8.02 -3.60
N LYS A 71 -12.95 9.33 -3.41
CA LYS A 71 -13.35 9.88 -2.10
C LYS A 71 -14.69 9.32 -1.64
N LYS A 72 -15.68 9.27 -2.53
CA LYS A 72 -17.02 8.74 -2.23
C LYS A 72 -16.96 7.25 -1.90
N MET A 73 -16.15 6.48 -2.63
CA MET A 73 -15.91 5.07 -2.35
C MET A 73 -15.28 4.89 -0.97
N ALA A 74 -14.32 5.72 -0.57
CA ALA A 74 -13.72 5.68 0.76
C ALA A 74 -14.70 6.10 1.88
N GLU A 75 -15.49 7.15 1.68
CA GLU A 75 -16.41 7.69 2.67
C GLU A 75 -17.63 6.79 2.95
N THR A 76 -18.09 6.06 1.92
CA THR A 76 -19.27 5.19 2.00
C THR A 76 -18.92 3.71 2.10
N HIS A 77 -17.63 3.37 2.21
CA HIS A 77 -17.20 1.97 2.23
C HIS A 77 -17.68 1.25 3.49
N PRO A 78 -18.21 0.01 3.38
CA PRO A 78 -18.52 -0.80 4.55
C PRO A 78 -17.30 -1.11 5.42
N MET A 79 -16.08 -1.04 4.85
CA MET A 79 -14.81 -1.19 5.58
C MET A 79 -14.07 0.14 5.82
N LYS A 80 -14.80 1.25 6.00
CA LYS A 80 -14.20 2.58 6.21
C LYS A 80 -13.10 2.59 7.27
N GLU A 81 -13.35 1.98 8.43
CA GLU A 81 -12.37 1.92 9.53
C GLU A 81 -11.08 1.18 9.11
N THR A 82 -11.20 0.07 8.38
CA THR A 82 -10.05 -0.66 7.85
C THR A 82 -9.27 0.18 6.84
N TYR A 83 -9.96 0.91 5.97
CA TYR A 83 -9.29 1.82 5.02
C TYR A 83 -8.64 3.03 5.72
N GLU A 84 -9.21 3.53 6.81
CA GLU A 84 -8.56 4.52 7.67
C GLU A 84 -7.29 3.95 8.33
N ARG A 85 -7.30 2.68 8.76
CA ARG A 85 -6.09 1.99 9.25
C ARG A 85 -5.04 1.84 8.15
N MET A 86 -5.43 1.39 6.96
CA MET A 86 -4.55 1.29 5.77
C MET A 86 -3.90 2.64 5.43
N ASN A 87 -4.67 3.74 5.44
CA ASN A 87 -4.14 5.09 5.30
C ASN A 87 -3.12 5.42 6.40
N GLY A 88 -3.38 4.97 7.63
CA GLY A 88 -2.45 5.06 8.75
C GLY A 88 -1.10 4.40 8.47
N PHE A 89 -1.08 3.24 7.82
CA PHE A 89 0.17 2.57 7.41
C PHE A 89 0.91 3.31 6.29
N ILE A 90 0.18 3.93 5.36
CA ILE A 90 0.79 4.64 4.21
C ILE A 90 1.36 6.00 4.62
N TYR A 91 0.61 6.79 5.39
CA TYR A 91 0.95 8.19 5.68
C TYR A 91 1.35 8.45 7.14
N GLY A 92 1.11 7.47 8.02
CA GLY A 92 1.13 7.63 9.47
C GLY A 92 -0.28 7.83 10.04
N ARG A 93 -0.45 7.52 11.33
CA ARG A 93 -1.74 7.72 12.00
C ARG A 93 -1.92 9.20 12.34
N ARG A 94 -2.93 9.85 11.75
CA ARG A 94 -3.31 11.22 12.11
C ARG A 94 -3.91 11.24 13.53
N ILE A 95 -3.36 12.10 14.38
CA ILE A 95 -3.80 12.33 15.75
C ILE A 95 -4.07 13.82 15.88
N ASN A 96 -5.30 14.17 16.23
CA ASN A 96 -5.66 15.56 16.53
C ASN A 96 -4.97 16.00 17.82
N ILE A 97 -4.41 17.20 17.80
CA ILE A 97 -3.66 17.76 18.92
C ILE A 97 -4.13 19.18 19.21
N THR A 98 -3.82 19.64 20.41
CA THR A 98 -4.02 21.03 20.83
C THR A 98 -3.00 21.96 20.16
N LYS A 99 -3.26 23.27 20.24
CA LYS A 99 -2.32 24.29 19.75
C LYS A 99 -1.01 24.26 20.55
N GLU A 100 -1.09 23.97 21.85
CA GLU A 100 0.02 23.89 22.77
C GLU A 100 0.96 22.73 22.40
N GLU A 101 0.40 21.54 22.17
CA GLU A 101 1.15 20.38 21.66
C GLU A 101 1.79 20.68 20.31
N TYR A 102 1.07 21.35 19.40
CA TYR A 102 1.63 21.76 18.11
C TYR A 102 2.85 22.69 18.28
N GLN A 103 2.81 23.64 19.21
CA GLN A 103 3.97 24.51 19.47
C GLN A 103 5.15 23.74 20.06
N LEU A 104 4.91 22.75 20.93
CA LEU A 104 5.96 21.88 21.49
C LEU A 104 6.65 21.04 20.40
N ILE A 105 5.88 20.51 19.45
CA ILE A 105 6.42 19.77 18.31
C ILE A 105 7.23 20.72 17.42
N LYS A 106 6.66 21.88 17.09
CA LYS A 106 7.30 22.89 16.24
C LYS A 106 8.59 23.45 16.85
N SER A 107 8.68 23.55 18.19
CA SER A 107 9.88 24.01 18.90
C SER A 107 10.96 22.93 19.06
N GLY A 108 10.70 21.69 18.61
CA GLY A 108 11.62 20.56 18.76
C GLY A 108 11.70 20.02 20.19
N GLN A 109 10.75 20.38 21.06
CA GLN A 109 10.71 19.96 22.47
C GLN A 109 9.88 18.69 22.69
N SER A 110 9.29 18.14 21.64
CA SER A 110 8.62 16.84 21.69
C SER A 110 9.62 15.69 21.63
N ASN A 111 9.46 14.71 22.52
CA ASN A 111 10.22 13.46 22.52
C ASN A 111 9.57 12.36 21.65
N GLU A 112 8.48 12.68 20.96
CA GLU A 112 7.77 11.72 20.13
C GLU A 112 8.39 11.59 18.74
N ARG A 113 8.37 10.37 18.20
CA ARG A 113 8.71 10.14 16.79
C ARG A 113 7.51 10.58 15.94
N ILE A 114 7.66 11.70 15.25
CA ILE A 114 6.61 12.32 14.43
C ILE A 114 7.06 12.27 12.97
N SER A 115 6.20 11.73 12.09
CA SER A 115 6.47 11.70 10.65
C SER A 115 6.15 13.05 10.00
N THR A 116 5.02 13.66 10.37
CA THR A 116 4.63 15.00 9.94
C THR A 116 3.67 15.63 10.96
N TYR A 117 3.50 16.94 10.90
CA TYR A 117 2.56 17.68 11.73
C TYR A 117 2.08 18.92 10.98
N GLY A 118 0.89 19.42 11.32
CA GLY A 118 0.29 20.51 10.56
C GLY A 118 -1.01 21.02 11.13
N PHE A 119 -1.69 21.83 10.32
CA PHE A 119 -3.02 22.36 10.59
C PHE A 119 -3.86 22.18 9.32
N SER A 120 -4.96 21.46 9.42
CA SER A 120 -5.93 21.27 8.33
C SER A 120 -7.32 21.07 8.91
N GLU A 121 -8.36 21.41 8.14
CA GLU A 121 -9.76 21.24 8.56
C GLU A 121 -10.06 21.90 9.93
N SER A 122 -9.45 23.07 10.17
CA SER A 122 -9.56 23.82 11.42
C SER A 122 -9.02 23.12 12.68
N GLN A 123 -8.20 22.07 12.53
CA GLN A 123 -7.61 21.33 13.64
C GLN A 123 -6.09 21.14 13.47
N TYR A 124 -5.34 21.25 14.56
CA TYR A 124 -3.94 20.86 14.57
C TYR A 124 -3.83 19.34 14.62
N TYR A 125 -2.84 18.80 13.91
CA TYR A 125 -2.60 17.36 13.91
C TYR A 125 -1.11 17.04 13.93
N LYS A 126 -0.80 15.84 14.43
CA LYS A 126 0.46 15.13 14.19
C LYS A 126 0.18 13.81 13.50
N MET A 127 1.19 13.28 12.83
CA MET A 127 1.19 11.93 12.29
C MET A 127 2.32 11.16 12.96
N SER A 128 1.97 10.05 13.58
CA SER A 128 2.94 9.10 14.13
C SER A 128 3.20 8.01 13.09
N PRO A 129 4.46 7.63 12.85
CA PRO A 129 4.74 6.50 11.97
C PRO A 129 4.10 5.24 12.56
N SER A 130 3.52 4.40 11.71
CA SER A 130 3.15 3.05 12.13
C SER A 130 4.42 2.30 12.56
N ASN A 131 4.32 1.54 13.64
CA ASN A 131 5.40 0.64 14.02
C ASN A 131 5.32 -0.64 13.15
N GLU A 132 6.46 -1.30 13.00
CA GLU A 132 6.62 -2.50 12.17
C GLU A 132 5.75 -3.67 12.65
N GLN A 133 5.63 -3.88 13.96
CA GLN A 133 4.82 -4.98 14.50
C GLN A 133 3.34 -4.83 14.17
N SER A 134 2.77 -3.64 14.34
CA SER A 134 1.36 -3.37 14.02
C SER A 134 1.07 -3.58 12.53
N TYR A 135 2.05 -3.35 11.66
CA TYR A 135 1.92 -3.66 10.25
C TYR A 135 1.88 -5.17 10.01
N ILE A 136 2.79 -5.91 10.65
CA ILE A 136 2.85 -7.38 10.55
C ILE A 136 1.55 -8.00 11.06
N ASP A 137 1.05 -7.53 12.20
CA ASP A 137 -0.19 -8.00 12.82
C ASP A 137 -1.39 -7.78 11.88
N GLU A 138 -1.55 -6.57 11.33
CA GLU A 138 -2.64 -6.29 10.38
C GLU A 138 -2.49 -7.11 9.10
N ALA A 139 -1.28 -7.30 8.58
CA ALA A 139 -1.05 -8.14 7.41
C ALA A 139 -1.46 -9.60 7.65
N GLN A 140 -1.22 -10.14 8.84
CA GLN A 140 -1.64 -11.49 9.22
C GLN A 140 -3.17 -11.59 9.40
N GLU A 141 -3.83 -10.52 9.84
CA GLU A 141 -5.28 -10.48 9.96
C GLU A 141 -5.98 -10.41 8.60
N LEU A 142 -5.44 -9.62 7.67
CA LEU A 142 -6.11 -9.31 6.40
C LEU A 142 -5.72 -10.24 5.25
N ILE A 143 -4.59 -10.93 5.32
CA ILE A 143 -4.12 -11.86 4.28
C ILE A 143 -4.23 -13.30 4.78
N GLU A 144 -5.17 -14.06 4.22
CA GLU A 144 -5.41 -15.46 4.57
C GLU A 144 -4.32 -16.39 4.03
N SER A 145 -3.83 -16.14 2.81
CA SER A 145 -2.79 -16.96 2.18
C SER A 145 -2.01 -16.20 1.12
N VAL A 146 -0.77 -16.62 0.89
CA VAL A 146 0.10 -16.13 -0.18
C VAL A 146 0.84 -17.32 -0.78
N THR A 147 0.79 -17.46 -2.09
CA THR A 147 1.50 -18.50 -2.84
C THR A 147 2.16 -17.91 -4.08
N LEU A 148 3.23 -18.54 -4.55
CA LEU A 148 3.93 -18.15 -5.77
C LEU A 148 3.73 -19.25 -6.81
N GLU A 149 3.09 -18.89 -7.91
CA GLU A 149 2.85 -19.75 -9.07
C GLU A 149 3.71 -19.27 -10.26
N ASN A 150 3.89 -20.14 -11.25
CA ASN A 150 4.58 -19.81 -12.50
C ASN A 150 5.96 -19.15 -12.33
N ALA A 151 6.66 -19.49 -11.25
CA ALA A 151 7.97 -18.91 -10.93
C ALA A 151 9.00 -19.25 -12.03
N SER A 152 9.66 -18.22 -12.54
CA SER A 152 10.63 -18.33 -13.62
C SER A 152 11.69 -17.23 -13.53
N TRP A 153 12.55 -17.18 -14.53
CA TRP A 153 13.59 -16.16 -14.65
C TRP A 153 13.43 -15.43 -15.98
N THR A 154 13.43 -14.11 -15.92
CA THR A 154 13.46 -13.26 -17.11
C THR A 154 14.70 -13.56 -17.95
N LYS A 155 14.67 -13.20 -19.24
CA LYS A 155 15.85 -13.30 -20.13
C LYS A 155 17.09 -12.55 -19.60
N SER A 156 16.86 -11.52 -18.77
CA SER A 156 17.91 -10.71 -18.15
C SER A 156 18.40 -11.27 -16.81
N GLY A 157 17.90 -12.43 -16.38
CA GLY A 157 18.37 -13.12 -15.17
C GLY A 157 17.75 -12.64 -13.86
N TYR A 158 16.59 -11.98 -13.91
CA TYR A 158 15.83 -11.59 -12.71
C TYR A 158 14.62 -12.51 -12.46
N PRO A 159 14.31 -12.88 -11.21
CA PRO A 159 13.12 -13.67 -10.88
C PRO A 159 11.82 -12.98 -11.29
N GLU A 160 10.86 -13.77 -11.76
CA GLU A 160 9.47 -13.35 -11.99
C GLU A 160 8.49 -14.49 -11.67
N GLY A 161 7.23 -14.17 -11.39
CA GLY A 161 6.19 -15.16 -11.11
C GLY A 161 4.87 -14.54 -10.69
N ASP A 162 3.85 -15.36 -10.52
CA ASP A 162 2.50 -14.93 -10.18
C ASP A 162 2.28 -15.12 -8.68
N LEU A 163 2.23 -14.02 -7.94
CA LEU A 163 1.87 -14.01 -6.54
C LEU A 163 0.34 -14.08 -6.42
N VAL A 164 -0.15 -15.21 -5.90
CA VAL A 164 -1.58 -15.41 -5.63
C VAL A 164 -1.82 -15.18 -4.14
N LEU A 165 -2.55 -14.12 -3.82
CA LEU A 165 -2.89 -13.73 -2.46
C LEU A 165 -4.40 -13.80 -2.24
N THR A 166 -4.81 -14.35 -1.10
CA THR A 166 -6.22 -14.41 -0.67
C THR A 166 -6.41 -13.52 0.53
N VAL A 167 -7.41 -12.63 0.48
CA VAL A 167 -7.73 -11.69 1.55
C VAL A 167 -8.88 -12.18 2.42
N SER A 168 -8.96 -11.68 3.65
CA SER A 168 -9.99 -12.09 4.62
C SER A 168 -11.41 -11.67 4.22
N ASP A 169 -11.55 -10.58 3.49
CA ASP A 169 -12.83 -10.06 2.98
C ASP A 169 -12.65 -9.55 1.53
N SER A 170 -13.51 -9.99 0.61
CA SER A 170 -13.49 -9.54 -0.79
C SER A 170 -13.67 -8.04 -0.95
N ASN A 171 -14.31 -7.37 0.02
CA ASN A 171 -14.44 -5.91 0.04
C ASN A 171 -13.09 -5.20 0.14
N LEU A 172 -12.03 -5.86 0.64
CA LEU A 172 -10.66 -5.31 0.61
C LEU A 172 -10.17 -5.09 -0.83
N LEU A 173 -10.67 -5.88 -1.78
CA LEU A 173 -10.27 -5.83 -3.19
C LEU A 173 -11.14 -4.88 -4.01
N HIS A 174 -12.07 -4.16 -3.40
CA HIS A 174 -13.03 -3.32 -4.10
C HIS A 174 -12.37 -2.22 -4.95
N HIS A 175 -11.16 -1.79 -4.59
CA HIS A 175 -10.36 -0.80 -5.31
C HIS A 175 -9.30 -1.43 -6.24
N VAL A 176 -9.15 -2.76 -6.26
CA VAL A 176 -8.16 -3.48 -7.07
C VAL A 176 -8.76 -3.77 -8.45
N ARG A 177 -7.96 -3.61 -9.50
CA ARG A 177 -8.38 -3.77 -10.90
C ARG A 177 -7.36 -4.57 -11.69
N THR A 178 -7.83 -5.52 -12.49
CA THR A 178 -7.00 -6.21 -13.49
C THR A 178 -6.39 -5.22 -14.49
N GLY A 179 -5.15 -5.47 -14.90
CA GLY A 179 -4.36 -4.62 -15.80
C GLY A 179 -3.61 -3.47 -15.10
N SER A 180 -3.81 -3.29 -13.79
CA SER A 180 -3.08 -2.29 -13.00
C SER A 180 -1.62 -2.70 -12.87
N SER A 181 -0.68 -1.84 -13.27
CA SER A 181 0.75 -2.12 -13.17
C SER A 181 1.55 -0.93 -12.61
N TRP A 182 2.61 -1.19 -11.87
CA TRP A 182 3.46 -0.12 -11.35
C TRP A 182 4.88 -0.59 -10.99
N PRO A 183 5.87 0.33 -11.07
CA PRO A 183 7.13 0.15 -10.36
C PRO A 183 6.92 0.41 -8.87
N SER A 184 7.60 -0.39 -8.06
CA SER A 184 7.40 -0.46 -6.62
C SER A 184 8.73 -0.57 -5.87
N THR A 185 8.84 0.18 -4.79
CA THR A 185 10.02 0.19 -3.89
C THR A 185 9.79 -0.68 -2.66
N ILE A 186 8.90 -1.69 -2.72
CA ILE A 186 8.53 -2.51 -1.55
C ILE A 186 9.76 -3.05 -0.84
N TYR A 187 9.84 -2.76 0.46
CA TYR A 187 10.81 -3.38 1.36
C TYR A 187 10.15 -4.55 2.09
N ASP A 188 10.86 -5.67 2.20
CA ASP A 188 10.53 -6.69 3.20
C ASP A 188 10.80 -6.07 4.58
N MET A 189 9.74 -5.90 5.37
CA MET A 189 9.87 -5.63 6.80
C MET A 189 10.01 -6.99 7.47
N ASN A 190 11.24 -7.29 7.92
CA ASN A 190 11.69 -8.63 8.30
C ASN A 190 10.85 -9.27 9.41
#